data_AF-A0A468LJX2-F1
#
_entry.id   AF-A0A468LJX2-F1
#
_cell.length_a   1.000
_cell.length_b   1.000
_cell.length_c   1.000
_cell.angle_alpha   90.00
_cell.angle_beta   90.00
_cell.angle_gamma   90.00
#
_symmetry.space_group_name_H-M   'P 1'
#
loop_
_entity.id
_entity.type
_entity.pdbx_description
1 polymer ?
#
loop_
_entity_poly.entity_id
_entity_poly.type
_entity_poly.pdbx_seq_one_letter_code
_entity_poly.pdbx_strand_id
1 'polypeptide(L)'
;MKKMILGFVLILNVFLFGCGEPELSIKEKQKDEFVINVNGKTDPGAKVTLIDESGEKSDIVNSEGDFVLVVPRMLSDTTYQVTSEKDDKKTTTKVKVPKKSKLIAYYDFEKQFNELSEQYPGLNTKIPSVDSAKNQQDGFSVSLDGKNIMSIRLSYSENNSDASISSFTDYQNFILSVAATNVILNKAIDGTDTIDFIKNAVDEKEDAKKTVDNIIYNVSNLDYMGDTITSVMIYPK
;
A
#
# COMPACT_ATOMS: atom_id res chain seq x y z
N MET A 1 27.36 56.89 53.47
CA MET A 1 27.46 55.56 52.84
C MET A 1 26.06 54.96 52.73
N LYS A 2 25.83 54.22 51.65
CA LYS A 2 24.56 53.92 50.98
C LYS A 2 23.53 53.18 51.84
N LYS A 3 22.26 53.62 51.75
CA LYS A 3 21.06 52.81 51.97
C LYS A 3 20.83 51.96 50.71
N MET A 4 20.38 50.72 50.83
CA MET A 4 19.44 50.18 49.83
C MET A 4 18.55 49.10 50.42
N ILE A 5 17.27 49.31 50.19
CA ILE A 5 16.11 48.54 50.59
C ILE A 5 15.82 47.50 49.51
N LEU A 6 15.31 46.37 49.99
CA LEU A 6 14.54 45.30 49.35
C LEU A 6 13.87 45.62 48.00
N GLY A 7 13.92 44.67 47.05
CA GLY A 7 13.14 44.69 45.82
C GLY A 7 12.88 43.27 45.31
N PHE A 8 11.73 42.71 45.67
CA PHE A 8 11.15 41.48 45.15
C PHE A 8 10.89 41.63 43.64
N VAL A 9 11.38 40.70 42.81
CA VAL A 9 10.91 40.53 41.43
C VAL A 9 10.51 39.07 41.26
N LEU A 10 9.20 38.83 41.35
CA LEU A 10 8.57 37.63 40.81
C LEU A 10 8.82 37.61 39.30
N ILE A 11 9.65 36.70 38.82
CA ILE A 11 9.71 36.37 37.40
C ILE A 11 8.56 35.40 37.15
N LEU A 12 7.45 35.97 36.71
CA LEU A 12 6.31 35.28 36.15
C LEU A 12 6.77 34.63 34.82
N ASN A 13 7.19 33.37 34.87
CA ASN A 13 7.39 32.56 33.66
C ASN A 13 6.01 32.22 33.09
N VAL A 14 5.46 33.18 32.35
CA VAL A 14 4.39 32.92 31.40
C VAL A 14 4.98 31.96 30.38
N PHE A 15 4.63 30.68 30.47
CA PHE A 15 4.70 29.77 29.34
C PHE A 15 3.76 30.33 28.27
N LEU A 16 4.28 31.25 27.46
CA LEU A 16 3.77 31.47 26.13
C LEU A 16 3.84 30.10 25.47
N PHE A 17 2.69 29.43 25.33
CA PHE A 17 2.56 28.29 24.44
C PHE A 17 3.09 28.78 23.09
N GLY A 18 4.34 28.38 22.80
CA GLY A 18 4.95 28.56 21.51
C GLY A 18 3.96 27.93 20.55
N CYS A 19 3.31 28.78 19.78
CA CYS A 19 2.43 28.39 18.71
C CYS A 19 3.39 27.77 17.67
N GLY A 20 3.77 26.50 17.87
CA GLY A 20 4.69 25.77 17.01
C GLY A 20 4.06 25.47 15.66
N GLU A 21 4.90 25.20 14.67
CA GLU A 21 4.47 24.49 13.45
C GLU A 21 3.96 23.09 13.85
N PRO A 22 3.00 22.52 13.11
CA PRO A 22 2.47 21.20 13.46
C PRO A 22 3.56 20.14 13.41
N GLU A 23 3.49 19.13 14.29
CA GLU A 23 4.39 17.98 14.19
C GLU A 23 4.23 17.30 12.83
N LEU A 24 5.33 16.90 12.21
CA LEU A 24 5.30 16.04 11.03
C LEU A 24 6.55 15.16 11.00
N SER A 25 6.36 13.85 11.11
CA SER A 25 7.45 12.88 10.99
C SER A 25 7.04 11.68 10.13
N ILE A 26 8.02 11.11 9.44
CA ILE A 26 7.86 9.91 8.61
C ILE A 26 8.67 8.79 9.26
N LYS A 27 8.04 7.64 9.50
CA LYS A 27 8.71 6.45 10.02
C LYS A 27 9.56 5.85 8.88
N GLU A 28 10.83 5.54 9.17
CA GLU A 28 11.78 5.08 8.15
C GLU A 28 11.42 3.73 7.53
N LYS A 29 10.69 2.87 8.26
CA LYS A 29 10.34 1.53 7.77
C LYS A 29 9.08 1.56 6.90
N GLN A 30 9.30 1.44 5.60
CA GLN A 30 8.26 1.29 4.59
C GLN A 30 7.88 -0.19 4.46
N LYS A 31 6.57 -0.50 4.40
CA LYS A 31 6.13 -1.84 3.98
C LYS A 31 6.00 -1.81 2.46
N ASP A 32 6.91 -2.52 1.81
CA ASP A 32 7.00 -2.59 0.35
C ASP A 32 6.24 -3.84 -0.12
N GLU A 33 4.94 -3.70 -0.39
CA GLU A 33 4.02 -4.81 -0.71
C GLU A 33 3.34 -4.57 -2.08
N PHE A 34 2.02 -4.70 -2.22
CA PHE A 34 1.35 -4.28 -3.47
C PHE A 34 1.65 -2.81 -3.81
N VAL A 35 1.66 -1.97 -2.79
CA VAL A 35 2.02 -0.56 -2.82
C VAL A 35 3.03 -0.31 -1.70
N ILE A 36 3.64 0.86 -1.67
CA ILE A 36 4.57 1.26 -0.62
C ILE A 36 3.78 2.01 0.44
N ASN A 37 3.66 1.40 1.62
CA ASN A 37 3.00 2.01 2.78
C ASN A 37 4.04 2.74 3.63
N VAL A 38 3.89 4.06 3.73
CA VAL A 38 4.78 4.95 4.49
C VAL A 38 4.01 5.48 5.69
N ASN A 39 4.36 5.00 6.88
CA ASN A 39 3.72 5.45 8.11
C ASN A 39 4.27 6.80 8.55
N GLY A 40 3.42 7.68 9.05
CA GLY A 40 3.83 8.97 9.59
C GLY A 40 3.07 9.35 10.85
N LYS A 41 3.53 10.43 11.47
CA LYS A 41 2.88 11.08 12.60
C LYS A 41 2.75 12.58 12.39
N THR A 42 1.68 13.13 12.93
CA THR A 42 1.35 14.55 12.93
C THR A 42 0.52 14.89 14.17
N ASP A 43 0.22 16.18 14.38
CA ASP A 43 -0.76 16.57 15.39
C ASP A 43 -2.16 15.99 15.11
N PRO A 44 -2.91 15.56 16.15
CA PRO A 44 -4.31 15.21 16.02
C PRO A 44 -5.13 16.36 15.41
N GLY A 45 -5.99 16.02 14.46
CA GLY A 45 -6.84 16.98 13.72
C GLY A 45 -6.12 17.80 12.65
N ALA A 46 -4.81 17.63 12.44
CA ALA A 46 -4.11 18.27 11.33
C ALA A 46 -4.55 17.66 9.98
N LYS A 47 -4.68 18.51 8.96
CA LYS A 47 -4.89 18.08 7.57
C LYS A 47 -3.56 17.61 6.98
N VAL A 48 -3.52 16.37 6.51
CA VAL A 48 -2.34 15.83 5.81
C VAL A 48 -2.61 15.75 4.32
N THR A 49 -1.71 16.27 3.50
CA THR A 49 -1.79 16.23 2.04
C THR A 49 -0.50 15.69 1.46
N LEU A 50 -0.61 14.75 0.52
CA LEU A 50 0.47 14.25 -0.32
C LEU A 50 0.44 14.98 -1.66
N ILE A 51 1.62 15.35 -2.16
CA ILE A 51 1.81 15.90 -3.50
C ILE A 51 2.80 15.01 -4.24
N ASP A 52 2.40 14.52 -5.41
CA ASP A 52 3.27 13.70 -6.27
C ASP A 52 4.16 14.56 -7.18
N GLU A 53 5.01 13.90 -7.99
CA GLU A 53 5.94 14.58 -8.90
C GLU A 53 5.24 15.34 -10.03
N SER A 54 3.99 15.01 -10.34
CA SER A 54 3.17 15.76 -11.31
C SER A 54 2.51 17.00 -10.69
N GLY A 55 2.55 17.13 -9.36
CA GLY A 55 1.88 18.16 -8.60
C GLY A 55 0.43 17.82 -8.23
N GLU A 56 -0.03 16.59 -8.51
CA GLU A 56 -1.34 16.11 -8.07
C GLU A 56 -1.38 16.04 -6.54
N LYS A 57 -2.48 16.51 -5.95
CA LYS A 57 -2.67 16.53 -4.51
C LYS A 57 -3.66 15.46 -4.08
N SER A 58 -3.34 14.73 -3.02
CA SER A 58 -4.23 13.76 -2.38
C SER A 58 -4.32 14.03 -0.89
N ASP A 59 -5.55 14.12 -0.37
CA ASP A 59 -5.79 14.25 1.07
C ASP A 59 -5.61 12.88 1.73
N ILE A 60 -4.93 12.87 2.89
CA ILE A 60 -4.60 11.67 3.64
C ILE A 60 -5.37 11.67 4.94
N VAL A 61 -6.00 10.54 5.25
CA VAL A 61 -6.72 10.36 6.50
C VAL A 61 -5.72 10.33 7.67
N ASN A 62 -5.96 11.21 8.63
CA ASN A 62 -5.26 11.28 9.91
C ASN A 62 -6.18 10.74 11.00
N SER A 63 -5.74 9.69 11.70
CA SER A 63 -6.46 9.11 12.83
C SER A 63 -5.69 9.37 14.11
N GLU A 64 -6.12 10.38 14.88
CA GLU A 64 -5.52 10.76 16.16
C GLU A 64 -4.00 11.04 16.10
N GLY A 65 -3.51 11.55 14.97
CA GLY A 65 -2.12 11.92 14.76
C GLY A 65 -1.28 10.86 14.05
N ASP A 66 -1.76 9.63 13.85
CA ASP A 66 -1.11 8.65 12.99
C ASP A 66 -1.75 8.65 11.59
N PHE A 67 -0.92 8.49 10.56
CA PHE A 67 -1.37 8.37 9.17
C PHE A 67 -0.52 7.37 8.38
N VAL A 68 -1.09 6.87 7.28
CA VAL A 68 -0.40 5.99 6.33
C VAL A 68 -0.51 6.62 4.94
N LEU A 69 0.63 6.88 4.32
CA LEU A 69 0.70 7.25 2.91
C LEU A 69 0.79 5.96 2.08
N VAL A 70 -0.02 5.91 1.04
CA VAL A 70 0.01 4.81 0.06
C VAL A 70 0.57 5.37 -1.23
N VAL A 71 1.77 4.94 -1.60
CA VAL A 71 2.44 5.41 -2.83
C VAL A 71 2.76 4.23 -3.76
N PRO A 72 2.64 4.41 -5.09
CA PRO A 72 2.92 3.34 -6.04
C PRO A 72 4.41 3.00 -6.10
N ARG A 73 4.69 1.82 -6.66
CA ARG A 73 6.05 1.41 -7.04
C ARG A 73 6.37 1.98 -8.43
N MET A 74 7.53 2.61 -8.58
CA MET A 74 7.94 3.26 -9.84
C MET A 74 9.28 2.69 -10.36
N LEU A 75 9.51 2.73 -11.67
CA LEU A 75 10.77 2.34 -12.32
C LEU A 75 11.87 3.40 -12.16
N SER A 76 11.50 4.61 -11.76
CA SER A 76 12.40 5.70 -11.41
C SER A 76 12.40 5.96 -9.90
N ASP A 77 13.46 6.59 -9.41
CA ASP A 77 13.44 7.17 -8.06
C ASP A 77 12.40 8.28 -8.05
N THR A 78 11.55 8.31 -7.02
CA THR A 78 10.42 9.24 -6.93
C THR A 78 10.44 9.97 -5.60
N THR A 79 10.12 11.26 -5.60
CA THR A 79 10.00 12.07 -4.39
C THR A 79 8.59 12.64 -4.26
N TYR A 80 7.94 12.32 -3.14
CA TYR A 80 6.67 12.90 -2.75
C TYR A 80 6.87 14.00 -1.71
N GLN A 81 6.05 15.04 -1.77
CA GLN A 81 5.99 16.07 -0.75
C GLN A 81 4.79 15.82 0.16
N VAL A 82 5.02 15.79 1.47
CA VAL A 82 3.97 15.60 2.47
C VAL A 82 3.85 16.89 3.26
N THR A 83 2.64 17.40 3.39
CA THR A 83 2.35 18.62 4.15
C THR A 83 1.35 18.30 5.25
N SER A 84 1.66 18.71 6.48
CA SER A 84 0.73 18.76 7.59
C SER A 84 0.32 20.21 7.80
N GLU A 85 -0.99 20.45 7.95
CA GLU A 85 -1.57 21.77 8.15
C GLU A 85 -2.52 21.79 9.34
N LYS A 86 -2.29 22.71 10.28
CA LYS A 86 -3.12 22.91 11.47
C LYS A 86 -3.09 24.38 11.87
N ASP A 87 -4.26 24.96 12.14
CA ASP A 87 -4.42 26.36 12.55
C ASP A 87 -3.63 27.34 11.64
N ASP A 88 -3.79 27.18 10.31
CA ASP A 88 -3.13 27.93 9.23
C ASP A 88 -1.58 27.82 9.18
N LYS A 89 -0.99 26.93 9.97
CA LYS A 89 0.45 26.63 9.93
C LYS A 89 0.71 25.34 9.21
N LYS A 90 1.87 25.28 8.55
CA LYS A 90 2.23 24.17 7.69
C LYS A 90 3.63 23.68 7.99
N THR A 91 3.78 22.37 8.06
CA THR A 91 5.06 21.68 8.07
C THR A 91 5.14 20.80 6.84
N THR A 92 6.27 20.82 6.13
CA THR A 92 6.46 20.04 4.92
C THR A 92 7.69 19.15 5.05
N THR A 93 7.56 17.90 4.62
CA THR A 93 8.67 16.96 4.49
C THR A 93 8.65 16.26 3.12
N LYS A 94 9.73 15.53 2.81
CA LYS A 94 9.88 14.76 1.58
C LYS A 94 9.98 13.28 1.88
N VAL A 95 9.22 12.49 1.14
CA VAL A 95 9.30 11.02 1.14
C VAL A 95 9.99 10.60 -0.14
N LYS A 96 11.17 9.99 -0.01
CA LYS A 96 11.90 9.43 -1.14
C LYS A 96 11.60 7.96 -1.26
N VAL A 97 11.23 7.55 -2.46
CA VAL A 97 10.95 6.17 -2.84
C VAL A 97 11.98 5.75 -3.88
N PRO A 98 12.85 4.77 -3.57
CA PRO A 98 13.82 4.29 -4.55
C PRO A 98 13.11 3.52 -5.66
N LYS A 99 13.69 3.55 -6.86
CA LYS A 99 13.21 2.78 -8.01
C LYS A 99 13.07 1.29 -7.67
N LYS A 100 12.07 0.67 -8.28
CA LYS A 100 11.80 -0.77 -8.20
C LYS A 100 11.89 -1.41 -9.57
N SER A 101 12.18 -2.70 -9.59
CA SER A 101 12.03 -3.51 -10.79
C SER A 101 10.54 -3.66 -11.13
N LYS A 102 10.21 -3.86 -12.41
CA LYS A 102 8.89 -4.36 -12.81
C LYS A 102 8.80 -5.87 -12.65
N LEU A 103 7.58 -6.41 -12.54
CA LEU A 103 7.31 -7.83 -12.70
C LEU A 103 7.39 -8.22 -14.18
N ILE A 104 6.57 -7.56 -15.00
CA ILE A 104 6.33 -7.93 -16.39
C ILE A 104 5.74 -6.73 -17.15
N ALA A 105 5.86 -6.71 -18.48
CA ALA A 105 5.11 -5.76 -19.29
C ALA A 105 3.62 -6.13 -19.30
N TYR A 106 2.74 -5.12 -19.23
CA TYR A 106 1.30 -5.32 -19.15
C TYR A 106 0.76 -6.18 -20.29
N TYR A 107 1.07 -5.83 -21.54
CA TYR A 107 0.55 -6.55 -22.71
C TYR A 107 1.08 -7.99 -22.84
N ASP A 108 2.29 -8.25 -22.34
CA ASP A 108 2.81 -9.62 -22.32
C ASP A 108 2.07 -10.48 -21.28
N PHE A 109 1.74 -9.90 -20.13
CA PHE A 109 0.93 -10.55 -19.10
C PHE A 109 -0.50 -10.78 -19.57
N GLU A 110 -1.15 -9.74 -20.09
CA GLU A 110 -2.52 -9.78 -20.61
C GLU A 110 -2.69 -10.85 -21.69
N LYS A 111 -1.77 -10.89 -22.65
CA LYS A 111 -1.79 -11.90 -23.70
C LYS A 111 -1.71 -13.32 -23.13
N GLN A 112 -0.72 -13.60 -22.28
CA GLN A 112 -0.52 -14.96 -21.73
C GLN A 112 -1.68 -15.38 -20.81
N PHE A 113 -2.25 -14.44 -20.06
CA PHE A 113 -3.40 -14.73 -19.21
C PHE A 113 -4.64 -15.03 -20.03
N ASN A 114 -4.91 -14.27 -21.10
CA ASN A 114 -6.03 -14.55 -22.01
C ASN A 114 -5.87 -15.92 -22.69
N GLU A 115 -4.64 -16.27 -23.12
CA GLU A 115 -4.33 -17.60 -23.65
C GLU A 115 -4.61 -18.72 -22.62
N LEU A 116 -4.35 -18.48 -21.34
CA LEU A 116 -4.70 -19.41 -20.27
C LEU A 116 -6.21 -19.46 -20.01
N SER A 117 -6.91 -18.33 -20.01
CA SER A 117 -8.37 -18.27 -19.85
C SER A 117 -9.11 -19.05 -20.95
N GLU A 118 -8.60 -19.02 -22.18
CA GLU A 118 -9.14 -19.83 -23.29
C GLU A 118 -8.96 -21.34 -23.07
N GLN A 119 -7.85 -21.74 -22.43
CA GLN A 119 -7.55 -23.15 -22.13
C GLN A 119 -8.27 -23.67 -20.88
N TYR A 120 -8.54 -22.79 -19.92
CA TYR A 120 -9.12 -23.11 -18.62
C TYR A 120 -10.43 -22.34 -18.42
N PRO A 121 -11.59 -22.89 -18.83
CA PRO A 121 -12.88 -22.18 -18.78
C PRO A 121 -13.37 -21.81 -17.36
N GLY A 122 -12.69 -22.28 -16.31
CA GLY A 122 -12.90 -21.82 -14.93
C GLY A 122 -12.24 -20.47 -14.62
N LEU A 123 -11.27 -20.04 -15.42
CA LEU A 123 -10.55 -18.77 -15.26
C LEU A 123 -11.29 -17.64 -15.98
N ASN A 124 -12.35 -17.15 -15.34
CA ASN A 124 -13.26 -16.15 -15.90
C ASN A 124 -12.91 -14.70 -15.51
N THR A 125 -11.71 -14.49 -14.98
CA THR A 125 -11.25 -13.19 -14.51
C THR A 125 -10.68 -12.35 -15.65
N LYS A 126 -10.97 -11.05 -15.63
CA LYS A 126 -10.35 -10.07 -16.53
C LYS A 126 -9.20 -9.38 -15.81
N ILE A 127 -8.12 -9.14 -16.53
CA ILE A 127 -7.03 -8.32 -15.99
C ILE A 127 -7.45 -6.84 -16.05
N PRO A 128 -7.25 -6.09 -14.94
CA PRO A 128 -7.52 -4.65 -14.95
C PRO A 128 -6.55 -3.92 -15.88
N SER A 129 -7.08 -3.10 -16.80
CA SER A 129 -6.28 -2.32 -17.76
C SER A 129 -5.86 -0.93 -17.25
N VAL A 130 -6.22 -0.61 -16.00
CA VAL A 130 -5.92 0.66 -15.34
C VAL A 130 -5.13 0.40 -14.06
N ASP A 131 -4.31 1.37 -13.65
CA ASP A 131 -3.63 1.30 -12.36
C ASP A 131 -4.68 1.29 -11.23
N SER A 132 -4.70 0.19 -10.51
CA SER A 132 -5.67 -0.07 -9.45
C SER A 132 -5.10 0.19 -8.05
N ALA A 133 -3.91 0.79 -7.96
CA ALA A 133 -3.37 1.29 -6.70
C ALA A 133 -4.33 2.30 -6.02
N LYS A 134 -5.11 3.04 -6.82
CA LYS A 134 -6.13 3.99 -6.32
C LYS A 134 -7.57 3.45 -6.39
N ASN A 135 -7.91 2.63 -7.39
CA ASN A 135 -9.26 2.09 -7.62
C ASN A 135 -9.20 0.58 -7.86
N GLN A 136 -9.53 -0.21 -6.84
CA GLN A 136 -9.45 -1.66 -6.87
C GLN A 136 -10.57 -2.22 -7.77
N GLN A 137 -10.28 -3.27 -8.56
CA GLN A 137 -11.28 -4.02 -9.33
C GLN A 137 -11.54 -5.38 -8.68
N ASP A 138 -12.65 -6.04 -9.05
CA ASP A 138 -13.21 -7.32 -8.54
C ASP A 138 -12.18 -8.37 -8.07
N GLY A 139 -11.53 -8.13 -6.94
CA GLY A 139 -10.47 -8.98 -6.40
C GLY A 139 -9.14 -8.98 -7.17
N PHE A 140 -9.09 -8.66 -8.47
CA PHE A 140 -7.83 -8.54 -9.21
C PHE A 140 -7.40 -7.07 -9.27
N SER A 141 -6.19 -6.78 -8.81
CA SER A 141 -5.59 -5.45 -8.89
C SER A 141 -4.15 -5.53 -9.42
N VAL A 142 -3.78 -4.60 -10.29
CA VAL A 142 -2.41 -4.34 -10.76
C VAL A 142 -1.97 -2.93 -10.37
N SER A 143 -0.71 -2.78 -9.95
CA SER A 143 -0.06 -1.47 -9.88
C SER A 143 0.78 -1.28 -11.14
N LEU A 144 0.64 -0.13 -11.80
CA LEU A 144 1.28 0.14 -13.09
C LEU A 144 2.23 1.33 -13.03
N ASP A 145 3.35 1.22 -13.75
CA ASP A 145 4.16 2.36 -14.18
C ASP A 145 4.21 2.38 -15.71
N GLY A 146 3.33 3.21 -16.29
CA GLY A 146 3.02 3.19 -17.71
C GLY A 146 2.48 1.84 -18.16
N LYS A 147 3.24 1.14 -19.03
CA LYS A 147 2.88 -0.19 -19.58
C LYS A 147 3.54 -1.35 -18.81
N ASN A 148 4.03 -1.10 -17.61
CA ASN A 148 4.73 -2.11 -16.81
C ASN A 148 3.90 -2.43 -15.56
N ILE A 149 3.69 -3.72 -15.30
CA ILE A 149 3.11 -4.18 -14.04
C ILE A 149 4.22 -4.19 -13.00
N MET A 150 4.03 -3.42 -11.94
CA MET A 150 4.96 -3.26 -10.83
C MET A 150 4.63 -4.22 -9.68
N SER A 151 3.35 -4.52 -9.49
CA SER A 151 2.85 -5.49 -8.52
C SER A 151 1.45 -5.95 -8.90
N ILE A 152 1.03 -7.08 -8.34
CA ILE A 152 -0.31 -7.65 -8.48
C ILE A 152 -0.86 -7.91 -7.07
N ARG A 153 -2.15 -7.67 -6.87
CA ARG A 153 -2.89 -8.10 -5.68
C ARG A 153 -4.12 -8.87 -6.12
N LEU A 154 -4.30 -10.05 -5.55
CA LEU A 154 -5.48 -10.88 -5.71
C LEU A 154 -6.15 -11.00 -4.33
N SER A 155 -7.36 -10.47 -4.16
CA SER A 155 -8.06 -10.42 -2.87
C SER A 155 -9.32 -11.26 -2.91
N TYR A 156 -9.53 -12.10 -1.90
CA TYR A 156 -10.65 -13.03 -1.77
C TYR A 156 -11.35 -12.85 -0.43
N SER A 157 -12.67 -12.96 -0.43
CA SER A 157 -13.49 -13.04 0.77
C SER A 157 -14.82 -13.71 0.45
N GLU A 158 -15.21 -14.69 1.28
CA GLU A 158 -16.48 -15.42 1.11
C GLU A 158 -17.70 -14.53 1.26
N ASN A 159 -17.63 -13.54 2.17
CA ASN A 159 -18.81 -12.83 2.67
C ASN A 159 -18.66 -11.30 2.66
N ASN A 160 -17.69 -10.76 1.91
CA ASN A 160 -17.42 -9.32 1.89
C ASN A 160 -18.70 -8.50 1.69
N SER A 161 -19.10 -7.86 2.78
CA SER A 161 -20.31 -7.06 2.88
C SER A 161 -20.08 -5.58 2.51
N ASP A 162 -18.83 -5.17 2.36
CA ASP A 162 -18.44 -3.80 2.05
C ASP A 162 -18.10 -3.65 0.56
N ALA A 163 -19.01 -2.99 -0.18
CA ALA A 163 -18.83 -2.72 -1.60
C ALA A 163 -17.60 -1.85 -1.94
N SER A 164 -16.97 -1.21 -0.94
CA SER A 164 -15.74 -0.45 -1.13
C SER A 164 -14.48 -1.33 -1.23
N ILE A 165 -14.57 -2.60 -0.84
CA ILE A 165 -13.48 -3.57 -0.92
C ILE A 165 -13.76 -4.49 -2.10
N SER A 166 -12.89 -4.47 -3.10
CA SER A 166 -13.03 -5.38 -4.24
C SER A 166 -12.37 -6.73 -3.92
N SER A 167 -13.16 -7.80 -3.90
CA SER A 167 -12.69 -9.17 -3.67
C SER A 167 -13.38 -10.18 -4.58
N PHE A 168 -12.66 -11.25 -4.92
CA PHE A 168 -13.27 -12.48 -5.41
C PHE A 168 -14.18 -13.04 -4.32
N THR A 169 -15.37 -13.47 -4.71
CA THR A 169 -16.29 -14.24 -3.86
C THR A 169 -16.27 -15.74 -4.19
N ASP A 170 -15.77 -16.09 -5.37
CA ASP A 170 -15.53 -17.47 -5.80
C ASP A 170 -14.07 -17.87 -5.51
N TYR A 171 -13.90 -18.81 -4.58
CA TYR A 171 -12.58 -19.33 -4.18
C TYR A 171 -11.84 -19.99 -5.34
N GLN A 172 -12.55 -20.73 -6.17
CA GLN A 172 -11.94 -21.43 -7.30
C GLN A 172 -11.44 -20.43 -8.34
N ASN A 173 -12.21 -19.38 -8.64
CA ASN A 173 -11.77 -18.34 -9.55
C ASN A 173 -10.57 -17.55 -8.99
N PHE A 174 -10.55 -17.29 -7.68
CA PHE A 174 -9.41 -16.70 -6.98
C PHE A 174 -8.14 -17.56 -7.12
N ILE A 175 -8.20 -18.84 -6.74
CA ILE A 175 -7.05 -19.75 -6.81
C ILE A 175 -6.58 -19.97 -8.24
N LEU A 176 -7.49 -20.07 -9.22
CA LEU A 176 -7.11 -20.16 -10.63
C LEU A 176 -6.42 -18.88 -11.12
N SER A 177 -6.86 -17.70 -10.67
CA SER A 177 -6.22 -16.43 -11.01
C SER A 177 -4.81 -16.31 -10.41
N VAL A 178 -4.62 -16.80 -9.18
CA VAL A 178 -3.29 -16.93 -8.54
C VAL A 178 -2.41 -17.91 -9.34
N ALA A 179 -2.94 -19.08 -9.69
CA ALA A 179 -2.22 -20.09 -10.45
C ALA A 179 -1.77 -19.59 -11.82
N ALA A 180 -2.67 -18.95 -12.58
CA ALA A 180 -2.35 -18.35 -13.87
C ALA A 180 -1.26 -17.28 -13.73
N THR A 181 -1.38 -16.40 -12.74
CA THR A 181 -0.37 -15.36 -12.47
C THR A 181 1.00 -15.97 -12.19
N ASN A 182 1.04 -17.03 -11.37
CA ASN A 182 2.27 -17.73 -11.04
C ASN A 182 2.94 -18.40 -12.25
N VAL A 183 2.14 -19.08 -13.11
CA VAL A 183 2.64 -19.71 -14.33
C VAL A 183 3.27 -18.68 -15.27
N ILE A 184 2.62 -17.53 -15.46
CA ILE A 184 3.11 -16.46 -16.34
C ILE A 184 4.43 -15.88 -15.83
N LEU A 185 4.54 -15.65 -14.52
CA LEU A 185 5.69 -14.98 -13.92
C LEU A 185 6.92 -15.89 -13.79
N ASN A 186 6.74 -17.16 -13.43
CA ASN A 186 7.86 -18.09 -13.20
C ASN A 186 8.15 -19.02 -14.38
N LYS A 187 7.29 -19.06 -15.42
CA LYS A 187 7.46 -19.88 -16.63
C LYS A 187 7.75 -21.37 -16.37
N ALA A 188 7.33 -21.93 -15.22
CA ALA A 188 7.61 -23.30 -14.82
C ALA A 188 6.47 -23.93 -14.01
N ILE A 189 6.33 -25.27 -14.11
CA ILE A 189 5.44 -26.09 -13.28
C ILE A 189 5.98 -26.25 -11.85
N ASP A 190 7.26 -25.93 -11.61
CA ASP A 190 7.87 -25.83 -10.27
C ASP A 190 7.09 -24.87 -9.33
N GLY A 191 6.17 -24.07 -9.88
CA GLY A 191 5.21 -23.26 -9.15
C GLY A 191 4.07 -24.00 -8.44
N THR A 192 3.91 -25.32 -8.56
CA THR A 192 2.91 -26.06 -7.76
C THR A 192 3.18 -25.90 -6.26
N ASP A 193 4.44 -25.90 -5.86
CA ASP A 193 4.85 -25.69 -4.47
C ASP A 193 4.47 -24.30 -3.92
N THR A 194 4.25 -23.33 -4.82
CA THR A 194 3.93 -21.94 -4.53
C THR A 194 2.43 -21.79 -4.45
N ILE A 195 1.70 -22.49 -5.33
CA ILE A 195 0.24 -22.59 -5.23
C ILE A 195 -0.17 -23.38 -3.98
N ASP A 196 0.51 -24.48 -3.66
CA ASP A 196 0.25 -25.25 -2.45
C ASP A 196 0.58 -24.42 -1.19
N PHE A 197 1.70 -23.69 -1.22
CA PHE A 197 2.02 -22.72 -0.16
C PHE A 197 0.92 -21.68 0.02
N ILE A 198 0.43 -21.07 -1.07
CA ILE A 198 -0.64 -20.05 -1.00
C ILE A 198 -1.94 -20.67 -0.49
N LYS A 199 -2.35 -21.82 -1.03
CA LYS A 199 -3.56 -22.52 -0.59
C LYS A 199 -3.52 -22.83 0.90
N ASN A 200 -2.43 -23.41 1.38
CA ASN A 200 -2.28 -23.69 2.81
C ASN A 200 -2.42 -22.42 3.65
N ALA A 201 -1.75 -21.32 3.26
CA ALA A 201 -1.86 -20.06 3.99
C ALA A 201 -3.27 -19.45 3.95
N VAL A 202 -4.00 -19.60 2.84
CA VAL A 202 -5.40 -19.14 2.71
C VAL A 202 -6.32 -20.01 3.58
N ASP A 203 -6.19 -21.34 3.50
CA ASP A 203 -7.04 -22.30 4.21
C ASP A 203 -6.81 -22.24 5.73
N GLU A 204 -5.57 -22.03 6.17
CA GLU A 204 -5.19 -21.86 7.58
C GLU A 204 -5.42 -20.42 8.07
N LYS A 205 -5.74 -19.47 7.18
CA LYS A 205 -5.91 -18.04 7.48
C LYS A 205 -4.69 -17.41 8.12
N GLU A 206 -3.50 -17.81 7.69
CA GLU A 206 -2.23 -17.32 8.22
C GLU A 206 -1.54 -16.35 7.27
N ASP A 207 -0.95 -15.30 7.83
CA ASP A 207 -0.03 -14.43 7.10
C ASP A 207 1.23 -15.22 6.73
N ALA A 208 1.58 -15.25 5.46
CA ALA A 208 2.70 -16.06 4.98
C ALA A 208 3.45 -15.35 3.84
N LYS A 209 4.76 -15.57 3.77
CA LYS A 209 5.61 -14.99 2.73
C LYS A 209 6.56 -16.01 2.12
N LYS A 210 6.59 -16.09 0.80
CA LYS A 210 7.52 -16.92 0.02
C LYS A 210 8.21 -16.08 -1.05
N THR A 211 9.42 -16.46 -1.44
CA THR A 211 10.15 -15.85 -2.55
C THR A 211 10.56 -16.91 -3.55
N VAL A 212 10.28 -16.68 -4.83
CA VAL A 212 10.63 -17.54 -5.98
C VAL A 212 11.17 -16.64 -7.07
N ASP A 213 12.36 -16.90 -7.61
CA ASP A 213 12.96 -16.15 -8.72
C ASP A 213 12.93 -14.61 -8.60
N ASN A 214 13.22 -14.10 -7.40
CA ASN A 214 13.15 -12.67 -7.02
C ASN A 214 11.73 -12.06 -7.04
N ILE A 215 10.70 -12.89 -7.06
CA ILE A 215 9.31 -12.51 -6.88
C ILE A 215 8.87 -12.92 -5.48
N ILE A 216 8.30 -11.98 -4.74
CA ILE A 216 7.72 -12.20 -3.42
C ILE A 216 6.23 -12.47 -3.60
N TYR A 217 5.77 -13.55 -2.97
CA TYR A 217 4.37 -13.89 -2.76
C TYR A 217 4.07 -13.66 -1.28
N ASN A 218 3.23 -12.69 -0.97
CA ASN A 218 2.86 -12.31 0.38
C ASN A 218 1.35 -12.52 0.55
N VAL A 219 0.99 -13.55 1.30
CA VAL A 219 -0.39 -13.81 1.74
C VAL A 219 -0.63 -13.02 3.01
N SER A 220 -1.68 -12.21 3.02
CA SER A 220 -2.12 -11.48 4.21
C SER A 220 -3.60 -11.68 4.42
N ASN A 221 -3.99 -11.93 5.67
CA ASN A 221 -5.38 -12.05 6.09
C ASN A 221 -5.74 -10.85 6.97
N LEU A 222 -6.73 -10.08 6.52
CA LEU A 222 -7.24 -8.92 7.25
C LEU A 222 -8.66 -9.23 7.71
N ASP A 223 -8.88 -9.22 9.03
CA ASP A 223 -10.22 -9.21 9.58
C ASP A 223 -10.78 -7.78 9.54
N TYR A 224 -11.86 -7.58 8.79
CA TYR A 224 -12.51 -6.30 8.58
C TYR A 224 -14.03 -6.46 8.68
N MET A 225 -14.64 -5.75 9.63
CA MET A 225 -16.10 -5.76 9.85
C MET A 225 -16.73 -7.15 10.03
N GLY A 226 -15.96 -8.13 10.51
CA GLY A 226 -16.43 -9.51 10.69
C GLY A 226 -16.19 -10.43 9.49
N ASP A 227 -15.70 -9.88 8.38
CA ASP A 227 -15.24 -10.63 7.21
C ASP A 227 -13.72 -10.77 7.23
N THR A 228 -13.20 -11.94 6.86
CA THR A 228 -11.76 -12.11 6.58
C THR A 228 -11.54 -11.85 5.09
N ILE A 229 -10.63 -10.93 4.78
CA ILE A 229 -10.16 -10.64 3.43
C ILE A 229 -8.74 -11.17 3.28
N THR A 230 -8.59 -12.21 2.49
CA THR A 230 -7.29 -12.78 2.16
C THR A 230 -6.74 -12.11 0.91
N SER A 231 -5.52 -11.61 0.96
CA SER A 231 -4.85 -10.97 -0.17
C SER A 231 -3.52 -11.64 -0.48
N VAL A 232 -3.35 -12.07 -1.73
CA VAL A 232 -2.07 -12.52 -2.28
C VAL A 232 -1.45 -11.35 -3.03
N MET A 233 -0.43 -10.76 -2.45
CA MET A 233 0.35 -9.66 -3.04
C MET A 233 1.62 -10.22 -3.68
N ILE A 234 1.79 -9.95 -4.97
CA ILE A 234 2.90 -10.46 -5.78
C ILE A 234 3.70 -9.26 -6.28
N TYR A 235 4.99 -9.21 -5.96
CA TYR A 235 5.85 -8.06 -6.28
C TYR A 235 7.33 -8.46 -6.34
N PRO A 236 8.18 -7.69 -7.04
CA PRO A 236 9.62 -7.95 -7.08
C PRO A 236 10.27 -7.69 -5.73
N LYS A 237 11.28 -8.50 -5.39
CA LYS A 237 12.11 -8.36 -4.19
C LYS A 237 12.86 -7.03 -4.12
#